data_AF-A0A5B0GH36-F1
#
_entry.id   AF-A0A5B0GH36-F1
#
_cell.length_a   1.000
_cell.length_b   1.000
_cell.length_c   1.000
_cell.angle_alpha   90.00
_cell.angle_beta   90.00
_cell.angle_gamma   90.00
#
_symmetry.space_group_name_H-M   'P 1'
#
loop_
_entity.id
_entity.type
_entity.pdbx_description
1 polymer ?
#
loop_
_entity_poly.entity_id
_entity_poly.type
_entity_poly.pdbx_seq_one_letter_code
_entity_poly.pdbx_strand_id
1 'polypeptide(L)'
;RRIGRAPGTVSRELRRNAATRSGKQEYRALVAQWKAQQAAKRPKTARLATNNRLREYVQERLAGHVRRPDGSVVIGPEPPAWKGLNKPHRQDRRWATAWSPEQISHRLKVDFPDDESMRISHEAIYQSLFIQGRGALKRELVTCLRTGRALRQPRAR
;
A
#
# COMPACT_ATOMS: atom_id res chain seq x y z
N ARG A 1 17.66 -33.77 16.05
CA ARG A 1 17.07 -32.45 16.44
C ARG A 1 15.99 -32.08 15.42
N ARG A 2 14.72 -32.01 15.85
CA ARG A 2 13.56 -31.87 14.96
C ARG A 2 13.10 -30.40 14.97
N ILE A 3 13.18 -29.73 13.83
CA ILE A 3 13.05 -28.26 13.64
C ILE A 3 11.61 -27.73 13.83
N GLY A 4 10.71 -28.49 14.49
CA GLY A 4 9.30 -28.12 14.69
C GLY A 4 8.48 -27.94 13.39
N ARG A 5 9.01 -28.35 12.22
CA ARG A 5 8.37 -28.18 10.92
C ARG A 5 8.15 -29.51 10.21
N ALA A 6 7.09 -29.58 9.41
CA ALA A 6 6.78 -30.75 8.60
C ALA A 6 7.94 -31.07 7.62
N PRO A 7 8.41 -32.33 7.55
CA PRO A 7 9.52 -32.73 6.68
C PRO A 7 9.32 -32.35 5.21
N GLY A 8 8.07 -32.46 4.71
CA GLY A 8 7.74 -32.05 3.34
C GLY A 8 7.86 -30.53 3.09
N THR A 9 7.68 -29.71 4.11
CA THR A 9 7.93 -28.26 4.01
C THR A 9 9.43 -27.98 3.90
N VAL A 10 10.24 -28.62 4.74
CA VAL A 10 11.70 -28.50 4.72
C VAL A 10 12.26 -28.97 3.38
N SER A 11 11.82 -30.13 2.87
CA SER A 11 12.27 -30.66 1.57
C SER A 11 11.95 -29.71 0.41
N ARG A 12 10.73 -29.15 0.37
CA ARG A 12 10.33 -28.17 -0.66
C ARG A 12 11.13 -26.88 -0.57
N GLU A 13 11.41 -26.38 0.64
CA GLU A 13 12.25 -25.19 0.84
C GLU A 13 13.70 -25.42 0.39
N LEU A 14 14.29 -26.57 0.73
CA LEU A 14 15.64 -26.95 0.32
C LEU A 14 15.73 -27.06 -1.22
N ARG A 15 14.79 -27.75 -1.86
CA ARG A 15 14.76 -27.90 -3.32
C ARG A 15 14.58 -26.56 -4.03
N ARG A 16 13.70 -25.71 -3.53
CA ARG A 16 13.42 -24.37 -4.11
C ARG A 16 14.63 -23.44 -4.04
N ASN A 17 15.47 -23.58 -3.02
CA ASN A 17 16.61 -22.70 -2.76
C ASN A 17 17.98 -23.32 -3.08
N ALA A 18 18.02 -24.54 -3.63
CA ALA A 18 19.27 -25.21 -4.03
C ALA A 18 19.99 -24.43 -5.14
N ALA A 19 21.33 -24.49 -5.15
CA ALA A 19 22.18 -23.91 -6.19
C ALA A 19 22.66 -25.01 -7.14
N THR A 20 22.84 -24.69 -8.43
CA THR A 20 23.47 -25.63 -9.36
C THR A 20 24.98 -25.44 -9.32
N ARG A 21 25.73 -26.52 -9.10
CA ARG A 21 27.19 -26.56 -9.18
C ARG A 21 27.60 -27.81 -9.95
N SER A 22 28.41 -27.65 -10.99
CA SER A 22 28.93 -28.78 -11.79
C SER A 22 27.83 -29.76 -12.23
N GLY A 23 26.67 -29.24 -12.64
CA GLY A 23 25.52 -30.04 -13.08
C GLY A 23 24.65 -30.67 -11.97
N LYS A 24 25.00 -30.53 -10.68
CA LYS A 24 24.24 -31.07 -9.54
C LYS A 24 23.56 -29.97 -8.73
N GLN A 25 22.36 -30.24 -8.22
CA GLN A 25 21.68 -29.36 -7.27
C GLN A 25 22.22 -29.60 -5.86
N GLU A 26 22.94 -28.62 -5.33
CA GLU A 26 23.52 -28.66 -3.98
C GLU A 26 22.93 -27.56 -3.11
N TYR A 27 22.64 -27.87 -1.85
CA TYR A 27 22.24 -26.86 -0.89
C TYR A 27 23.46 -26.06 -0.42
N ARG A 28 23.44 -24.74 -0.64
CA ARG A 28 24.47 -23.81 -0.16
C ARG A 28 23.80 -22.72 0.66
N ALA A 29 24.09 -22.66 1.96
CA ALA A 29 23.39 -21.79 2.91
C ALA A 29 23.35 -20.31 2.46
N LEU A 30 24.48 -19.74 2.04
CA LEU A 30 24.54 -18.33 1.59
C LEU A 30 23.70 -18.09 0.32
N VAL A 31 23.74 -19.01 -0.64
CA VAL A 31 22.96 -18.91 -1.88
C VAL A 31 21.48 -19.11 -1.60
N ALA A 32 21.14 -20.07 -0.74
CA ALA A 32 19.78 -20.33 -0.32
C ALA A 32 19.18 -19.12 0.41
N GLN A 33 19.96 -18.48 1.30
CA GLN A 33 19.59 -17.26 1.97
C GLN A 33 19.40 -16.10 0.99
N TRP A 34 20.33 -15.91 0.06
CA TRP A 34 20.20 -14.89 -0.98
C TRP A 34 18.95 -15.12 -1.84
N LYS A 35 18.71 -16.36 -2.32
CA LYS A 35 17.51 -16.72 -3.10
C LYS A 35 16.23 -16.47 -2.31
N ALA A 36 16.20 -16.83 -1.03
CA ALA A 36 15.06 -16.57 -0.15
C ALA A 36 14.82 -15.06 0.02
N GLN A 37 15.89 -14.26 0.23
CA GLN A 37 15.80 -12.81 0.32
C GLN A 37 15.33 -12.17 -1.00
N GLN A 38 15.82 -12.62 -2.16
CA GLN A 38 15.34 -12.13 -3.46
C GLN A 38 13.87 -12.49 -3.70
N ALA A 39 13.47 -13.74 -3.40
CA ALA A 39 12.08 -14.16 -3.51
C ALA A 39 11.16 -13.40 -2.55
N ALA A 40 11.65 -13.08 -1.35
CA ALA A 40 10.92 -12.28 -0.37
C ALA A 40 10.69 -10.83 -0.83
N LYS A 41 11.56 -10.27 -1.68
CA LYS A 41 11.37 -8.92 -2.24
C LYS A 41 10.12 -8.81 -3.10
N ARG A 42 9.71 -9.90 -3.79
CA ARG A 42 8.64 -10.01 -4.80
C ARG A 42 7.96 -8.67 -5.17
N PRO A 43 8.66 -7.78 -5.88
CA PRO A 43 8.10 -6.49 -6.24
C PRO A 43 7.13 -6.71 -7.41
N LYS A 44 5.83 -6.78 -7.10
CA LYS A 44 4.81 -6.62 -8.13
C LYS A 44 4.72 -5.12 -8.45
N THR A 45 4.70 -4.78 -9.74
CA THR A 45 4.38 -3.41 -10.16
C THR A 45 3.05 -3.01 -9.53
N ALA A 46 3.04 -1.88 -8.81
CA ALA A 46 1.84 -1.44 -8.14
C ALA A 46 0.78 -1.08 -9.19
N ARG A 47 -0.48 -1.44 -8.95
CA ARG A 47 -1.57 -1.18 -9.90
C ARG A 47 -1.76 0.31 -10.22
N LEU A 48 -1.46 1.18 -9.26
CA LEU A 48 -1.49 2.64 -9.45
C LEU A 48 -0.30 3.16 -10.28
N ALA A 49 0.77 2.38 -10.40
CA ALA A 49 1.90 2.74 -11.26
C ALA A 49 1.55 2.51 -12.74
N THR A 50 0.79 1.45 -13.03
CA THR A 50 0.42 1.07 -14.40
C THR A 50 -0.89 1.69 -14.88
N ASN A 51 -1.88 1.92 -14.01
CA ASN A 51 -3.17 2.49 -14.38
C ASN A 51 -3.24 3.98 -14.00
N ASN A 52 -3.06 4.85 -15.00
CA ASN A 52 -3.07 6.31 -14.83
C ASN A 52 -4.44 6.84 -14.39
N ARG A 53 -5.53 6.36 -15.00
CA ARG A 53 -6.91 6.77 -14.68
C ARG A 53 -7.26 6.47 -13.23
N LEU A 54 -6.95 5.26 -12.77
CA LEU A 54 -7.14 4.87 -11.38
C LEU A 54 -6.29 5.71 -10.42
N ARG A 55 -5.05 6.00 -10.81
CA ARG A 55 -4.14 6.85 -10.03
C ARG A 55 -4.69 8.26 -9.88
N GLU A 56 -5.13 8.90 -10.95
CA GLU A 56 -5.72 10.24 -10.93
C GLU A 56 -6.95 10.29 -10.03
N TYR A 57 -7.87 9.34 -10.19
CA TYR A 57 -9.07 9.24 -9.35
C TYR A 57 -8.72 9.17 -7.85
N VAL A 58 -7.76 8.31 -7.49
CA VAL A 58 -7.31 8.17 -6.09
C VAL A 58 -6.66 9.47 -5.59
N GLN A 59 -5.85 10.14 -6.41
CA GLN A 59 -5.21 11.41 -6.02
C GLN A 59 -6.24 12.53 -5.79
N GLU A 60 -7.22 12.70 -6.67
CA GLU A 60 -8.25 13.73 -6.54
C GLU A 60 -9.07 13.57 -5.26
N ARG A 61 -9.49 12.33 -4.98
CA ARG A 61 -10.28 11.99 -3.78
C ARG A 61 -9.47 12.12 -2.49
N LEU A 62 -8.20 11.73 -2.52
CA LEU A 62 -7.28 11.98 -1.40
C LEU A 62 -6.96 13.46 -1.21
N ALA A 63 -6.94 14.25 -2.27
CA ALA A 63 -6.67 15.69 -2.18
C ALA A 63 -7.90 16.52 -1.78
N GLY A 64 -9.07 15.90 -1.61
CA GLY A 64 -10.32 16.59 -1.25
C GLY A 64 -10.99 17.34 -2.40
N HIS A 65 -10.60 17.07 -3.65
CA HIS A 65 -11.27 17.62 -4.84
C HIS A 65 -12.51 16.77 -5.14
N VAL A 66 -13.53 16.91 -4.30
CA VAL A 66 -14.81 16.22 -4.49
C VAL A 66 -15.72 17.14 -5.29
N ARG A 67 -15.80 16.92 -6.61
CA ARG A 67 -16.79 17.57 -7.46
C ARG A 67 -18.10 16.78 -7.36
N ARG A 68 -19.19 17.46 -6.99
CA ARG A 68 -20.55 16.96 -7.23
C ARG A 68 -20.82 16.91 -8.75
N PRO A 69 -21.85 16.19 -9.22
CA PRO A 69 -22.23 16.14 -10.64
C PRO A 69 -22.54 17.53 -11.24
N ASP A 70 -22.88 18.49 -10.39
CA ASP A 70 -23.11 19.91 -10.72
C ASP A 70 -21.82 20.76 -10.84
N GLY A 71 -20.65 20.13 -10.68
CA GLY A 71 -19.35 20.81 -10.72
C GLY A 71 -18.93 21.51 -9.42
N SER A 72 -19.78 21.55 -8.38
CA SER A 72 -19.49 22.20 -7.11
C SER A 72 -18.52 21.39 -6.24
N VAL A 73 -17.58 22.08 -5.59
CA VAL A 73 -16.63 21.47 -4.65
C VAL A 73 -17.32 21.22 -3.32
N VAL A 74 -17.39 19.96 -2.87
CA VAL A 74 -17.92 19.62 -1.54
C VAL A 74 -16.93 20.07 -0.47
N ILE A 75 -17.30 21.10 0.30
CA ILE A 75 -16.58 21.52 1.50
C ILE A 75 -16.77 20.44 2.57
N GLY A 76 -15.67 19.97 3.14
CA GLY A 76 -15.66 18.96 4.20
C GLY A 76 -15.88 19.56 5.58
N PRO A 77 -16.19 18.75 6.61
CA PRO A 77 -16.43 19.19 7.98
C PRO A 77 -15.29 20.04 8.58
N GLU A 78 -15.63 21.10 9.31
CA GLU A 78 -14.66 21.97 9.99
C GLU A 78 -13.79 21.17 11.00
N PRO A 79 -12.46 21.31 10.96
CA PRO A 79 -11.58 20.60 11.88
C PRO A 79 -11.55 21.25 13.29
N PRO A 80 -11.40 20.47 14.37
CA PRO A 80 -11.28 21.01 15.73
C PRO A 80 -9.96 21.75 15.97
N ALA A 81 -9.99 22.80 16.80
CA ALA A 81 -8.84 23.62 17.20
C ALA A 81 -7.72 22.79 17.88
N TRP A 82 -6.47 23.08 17.53
CA TRP A 82 -5.27 22.36 17.98
C TRP A 82 -4.90 22.67 19.46
N LYS A 83 -4.71 21.63 20.30
CA LYS A 83 -4.45 21.73 21.77
C LYS A 83 -3.02 21.37 22.23
N GLY A 84 -2.01 21.51 21.39
CA GLY A 84 -0.61 21.78 21.83
C GLY A 84 0.10 20.89 22.87
N LEU A 85 -0.09 19.55 22.95
CA LEU A 85 0.82 18.68 23.73
C LEU A 85 1.39 17.50 22.92
N ASN A 86 2.71 17.28 23.02
CA ASN A 86 3.50 16.13 22.57
C ASN A 86 3.32 15.62 21.12
N LYS A 87 2.97 16.50 20.17
CA LYS A 87 2.88 16.14 18.74
C LYS A 87 3.49 17.27 17.89
N PRO A 88 4.43 16.98 16.97
CA PRO A 88 4.99 18.01 16.09
C PRO A 88 3.87 18.69 15.31
N HIS A 89 3.99 20.01 15.19
CA HIS A 89 3.07 20.99 14.62
C HIS A 89 2.20 20.42 13.48
N ARG A 90 0.92 20.22 13.74
CA ARG A 90 -0.06 19.73 12.76
C ARG A 90 -0.70 20.94 12.09
N GLN A 91 -0.09 21.45 11.02
CA GLN A 91 -0.71 22.43 10.12
C GLN A 91 -2.12 22.01 9.71
N ASP A 92 -2.99 22.96 9.39
CA ASP A 92 -4.38 22.75 8.95
C ASP A 92 -4.46 21.69 7.86
N ARG A 93 -4.92 20.50 8.28
CA ARG A 93 -4.80 19.34 7.44
C ARG A 93 -6.06 19.21 6.59
N ARG A 94 -5.86 19.16 5.27
CA ARG A 94 -6.87 18.96 4.20
C ARG A 94 -7.75 17.68 4.33
N TRP A 95 -7.68 16.91 5.42
CA TRP A 95 -8.44 15.67 5.61
C TRP A 95 -9.94 15.88 5.87
N ALA A 96 -10.36 17.12 6.17
CA ALA A 96 -11.76 17.48 6.31
C ALA A 96 -12.54 17.16 5.02
N THR A 97 -12.01 17.59 3.87
CA THR A 97 -12.61 17.43 2.54
C THR A 97 -12.21 16.12 1.83
N ALA A 98 -11.13 15.48 2.28
CA ALA A 98 -10.57 14.29 1.64
C ALA A 98 -11.25 12.97 2.05
N TRP A 99 -11.33 12.05 1.10
CA TRP A 99 -11.83 10.70 1.32
C TRP A 99 -10.75 9.80 1.92
N SER A 100 -11.13 8.88 2.80
CA SER A 100 -10.21 7.85 3.28
C SER A 100 -9.92 6.81 2.18
N PRO A 101 -8.75 6.13 2.23
CA PRO A 101 -8.45 5.01 1.32
C PRO A 101 -9.53 3.92 1.28
N GLU A 102 -10.23 3.69 2.39
CA GLU A 102 -11.35 2.76 2.48
C GLU A 102 -12.58 3.25 1.73
N GLN A 103 -12.96 4.52 1.92
CA GLN A 103 -14.06 5.14 1.19
C GLN A 103 -13.80 5.13 -0.32
N ILE A 104 -12.56 5.44 -0.74
CA ILE A 104 -12.17 5.42 -2.16
C ILE A 104 -12.30 4.01 -2.75
N SER A 105 -11.80 2.99 -2.04
CA SER A 105 -11.86 1.59 -2.48
C SER A 105 -13.30 1.10 -2.66
N HIS A 106 -14.22 1.47 -1.76
CA HIS A 106 -15.64 1.13 -1.88
C HIS A 106 -16.32 1.89 -3.01
N ARG A 107 -16.02 3.18 -3.15
CA ARG A 107 -16.64 4.04 -4.16
C ARG A 107 -16.28 3.66 -5.58
N LEU A 108 -15.05 3.20 -5.82
CA LEU A 108 -14.62 2.71 -7.12
C LEU A 108 -15.51 1.58 -7.67
N LYS A 109 -16.11 0.77 -6.80
CA LYS A 109 -17.07 -0.28 -7.22
C LYS A 109 -18.42 0.29 -7.66
N VAL A 110 -18.81 1.42 -7.10
CA VAL A 110 -20.09 2.10 -7.39
C VAL A 110 -19.97 2.96 -8.64
N ASP A 111 -18.91 3.76 -8.74
CA ASP A 111 -18.71 4.70 -9.86
C ASP A 111 -18.27 3.98 -11.15
N PHE A 112 -17.68 2.80 -11.03
CA PHE A 112 -17.20 2.00 -12.17
C PHE A 112 -17.62 0.54 -12.02
N PRO A 113 -18.92 0.20 -12.09
CA PRO A 113 -19.40 -1.15 -11.81
C PRO A 113 -18.85 -2.19 -12.79
N ASP A 114 -18.72 -1.84 -14.08
CA ASP A 114 -18.33 -2.79 -15.13
C ASP A 114 -16.81 -2.77 -15.44
N ASP A 115 -16.07 -1.79 -14.93
CA ASP A 115 -14.63 -1.66 -15.17
C ASP A 115 -13.81 -2.28 -14.03
N GLU A 116 -13.43 -3.55 -14.21
CA GLU A 116 -12.57 -4.25 -13.26
C GLU A 116 -11.18 -3.61 -13.13
N SER A 117 -10.71 -2.87 -14.14
CA SER A 117 -9.39 -2.22 -14.14
C SER A 117 -9.28 -1.17 -13.01
N MET A 118 -10.43 -0.62 -12.58
CA MET A 118 -10.58 0.38 -11.52
C MET A 118 -10.62 -0.22 -10.10
N ARG A 119 -10.50 -1.55 -9.94
CA ARG A 119 -10.54 -2.19 -8.62
C ARG A 119 -9.20 -2.08 -7.88
N ILE A 120 -9.20 -1.52 -6.69
CA ILE A 120 -8.03 -1.55 -5.80
C ILE A 120 -8.44 -1.66 -4.34
N SER A 121 -7.69 -2.42 -3.56
CA SER A 121 -7.92 -2.48 -2.11
C SER A 121 -7.42 -1.22 -1.42
N HIS A 122 -8.11 -0.80 -0.35
CA HIS A 122 -7.65 0.29 0.51
C HIS A 122 -6.25 0.03 1.07
N GLU A 123 -5.90 -1.24 1.26
CA GLU A 123 -4.55 -1.63 1.67
C GLU A 123 -3.49 -1.33 0.62
N ALA A 124 -3.78 -1.54 -0.66
CA ALA A 124 -2.86 -1.17 -1.74
C ALA A 124 -2.70 0.36 -1.85
N ILE A 125 -3.77 1.12 -1.60
CA ILE A 125 -3.70 2.60 -1.51
C ILE A 125 -2.79 3.00 -0.34
N TYR A 126 -2.98 2.44 0.86
CA TYR A 126 -2.08 2.69 2.00
C TYR A 126 -0.61 2.35 1.69
N GLN A 127 -0.37 1.19 1.08
CA GLN A 127 0.99 0.78 0.71
C GLN A 127 1.64 1.76 -0.29
N SER A 128 0.87 2.33 -1.21
CA SER A 128 1.37 3.32 -2.16
C SER A 128 1.67 4.70 -1.54
N LEU A 129 1.02 5.04 -0.41
CA LEU A 129 1.28 6.28 0.33
C LEU A 129 2.52 6.19 1.23
N PHE A 130 2.78 5.02 1.83
CA PHE A 130 3.82 4.86 2.86
C PHE A 130 5.11 4.17 2.38
N ILE A 131 5.10 3.45 1.25
CA ILE A 131 6.28 2.71 0.78
C ILE A 131 6.95 3.44 -0.38
N GLN A 132 8.11 4.04 -0.07
CA GLN A 132 9.02 4.65 -1.05
C GLN A 132 9.50 3.57 -2.03
N GLY A 133 9.26 3.77 -3.34
CA GLY A 133 9.59 2.81 -4.40
C GLY A 133 8.41 2.02 -4.98
N ARG A 134 7.20 2.08 -4.40
CA ARG A 134 5.97 1.60 -5.07
C ARG A 134 5.32 2.62 -6.00
N GLY A 135 5.91 3.82 -6.07
CA GLY A 135 5.73 4.85 -7.09
C GLY A 135 4.35 4.91 -7.74
N ALA A 136 3.49 5.81 -7.26
CA ALA A 136 2.30 6.23 -8.00
C ALA A 136 1.64 7.47 -7.39
N LEU A 137 1.56 7.56 -6.06
CA LEU A 137 0.90 8.68 -5.39
C LEU A 137 1.93 9.67 -4.85
N LYS A 138 1.62 10.97 -4.92
CA LYS A 138 2.43 12.02 -4.29
C LYS A 138 2.50 11.79 -2.77
N ARG A 139 3.71 11.78 -2.20
CA ARG A 139 3.95 11.54 -0.75
C ARG A 139 3.22 12.54 0.15
N GLU A 140 3.02 13.74 -0.36
CA GLU A 140 2.27 14.82 0.31
C GLU A 140 0.81 14.45 0.63
N LEU A 141 0.21 13.49 -0.10
CA LEU A 141 -1.18 13.05 0.13
C LEU A 141 -1.37 12.32 1.46
N VAL A 142 -0.29 11.89 2.13
CA VAL A 142 -0.34 11.36 3.51
C VAL A 142 -0.93 12.39 4.48
N THR A 143 -0.76 13.69 4.21
CA THR A 143 -1.30 14.78 5.04
C THR A 143 -2.83 14.83 5.05
N CYS A 144 -3.47 14.24 4.03
CA CYS A 144 -4.92 14.18 3.88
C CYS A 144 -5.55 12.97 4.60
N LEU A 145 -4.74 12.10 5.21
CA LEU A 145 -5.25 11.00 6.04
C LEU A 145 -5.57 11.47 7.47
N ARG A 146 -6.71 11.03 7.99
CA ARG A 146 -7.19 11.32 9.36
C ARG A 146 -6.16 10.96 10.44
N THR A 147 -5.51 9.82 10.27
CA THR A 147 -4.39 9.40 11.12
C THR A 147 -3.08 9.91 10.51
N GLY A 148 -2.69 11.16 10.76
CA GLY A 148 -1.38 11.64 10.27
C GLY A 148 -0.20 11.06 11.04
N ARG A 149 -0.08 9.73 10.95
CA ARG A 149 1.06 8.91 11.32
C ARG A 149 2.05 8.96 10.16
N ALA A 150 3.33 9.10 10.47
CA ALA A 150 4.40 9.07 9.46
C ALA A 150 4.66 7.66 8.92
N LEU A 151 4.32 6.62 9.70
CA LEU A 151 4.51 5.22 9.36
C LEU A 151 3.22 4.43 9.57
N ARG A 152 3.03 3.41 8.74
CA ARG A 152 1.92 2.47 8.87
C ARG A 152 2.15 1.52 10.05
N GLN A 153 1.12 1.27 10.84
CA GLN A 153 1.12 0.18 11.82
C GLN A 153 0.80 -1.14 11.09
N PRO A 154 1.65 -2.17 11.19
CA PRO A 154 1.31 -3.49 10.66
C PRO A 154 0.03 -4.00 11.32
N ARG A 155 -0.86 -4.69 10.57
CA ARG A 155 -1.89 -5.50 11.22
C ARG A 155 -1.15 -6.58 12.02
N ALA A 156 -1.50 -6.71 13.30
CA ALA A 156 -1.05 -7.86 14.09
C ALA A 156 -1.44 -9.15 13.34
N ARG A 157 -0.52 -10.10 13.30
CA ARG A 157 -0.77 -11.43 12.71
C ARG A 157 -1.44 -12.33 13.72
#